data_AF-A1ALJ7-F1
#
_entry.id   AF-A1ALJ7-F1
#
_cell.length_a   1.000
_cell.length_b   1.000
_cell.length_c   1.000
_cell.angle_alpha   90.00
_cell.angle_beta   90.00
_cell.angle_gamma   90.00
#
_symmetry.space_group_name_H-M   'P 1'
#
loop_
_entity.id
_entity.type
_entity.pdbx_description
1 polymer ?
#
loop_
_entity_poly.entity_id
_entity_poly.type
_entity_poly.pdbx_seq_one_letter_code
_entity_poly.pdbx_strand_id
1 'polypeptide(L)' 'MNAVKDHMIEKRDRLVDLVNELKSRRFTGFIKINFSQGGITRIEQNEEILKKAT' A
#
# COMPACT_ATOMS: atom_id res chain seq x y z
N MET A 1 0.94 -6.96 -27.27
CA MET A 1 1.20 -6.65 -25.85
C MET A 1 -0.09 -6.09 -25.27
N ASN A 2 -0.54 -6.58 -24.10
CA ASN A 2 -1.88 -6.31 -23.56
C ASN A 2 -1.77 -5.27 -22.43
N ALA A 3 -2.03 -4.00 -22.74
CA ALA A 3 -1.86 -2.85 -21.83
C ALA A 3 -2.56 -3.02 -20.46
N VAL A 4 -3.66 -3.79 -20.41
CA VAL A 4 -4.38 -4.08 -19.16
C VAL A 4 -3.56 -4.94 -18.19
N LYS A 5 -2.81 -5.93 -18.70
CA LYS A 5 -1.94 -6.76 -17.86
C LYS A 5 -0.77 -5.96 -17.33
N ASP A 6 -0.17 -5.11 -18.17
CA ASP A 6 0.99 -4.31 -17.80
C ASP A 6 0.62 -3.31 -16.69
N HIS A 7 -0.56 -2.69 -16.76
CA HIS A 7 -1.06 -1.80 -15.72
C HIS A 7 -1.34 -2.50 -14.37
N MET A 8 -1.76 -3.77 -14.42
CA MET A 8 -2.00 -4.58 -13.21
C MET A 8 -0.70 -4.98 -12.51
N ILE A 9 0.34 -5.28 -13.28
CA ILE A 9 1.69 -5.56 -12.76
C ILE A 9 2.25 -4.32 -12.07
N GLU A 10 2.13 -3.15 -12.70
CA GLU A 10 2.62 -1.88 -12.16
C GLU A 10 2.00 -1.54 -10.79
N LYS A 11 0.69 -1.75 -10.61
CA LYS A 11 0.04 -1.50 -9.32
C LYS A 11 0.46 -2.46 -8.21
N ARG A 12 0.73 -3.73 -8.58
CA ARG A 12 1.23 -4.73 -7.64
C ARG A 12 2.65 -4.36 -7.19
N ASP A 13 3.51 -4.00 -8.12
CA ASP A 13 4.90 -3.65 -7.82
C ASP A 13 4.97 -2.42 -6.92
N ARG A 14 4.17 -1.39 -7.21
CA ARG A 14 4.02 -0.21 -6.33
C ARG A 14 3.52 -0.55 -4.93
N LEU A 15 2.65 -1.56 -4.78
CA LEU A 15 2.21 -2.01 -3.45
C LEU A 15 3.36 -2.69 -2.69
N VAL A 16 4.17 -3.49 -3.38
CA VAL A 16 5.36 -4.14 -2.77
C VAL A 16 6.37 -3.09 -2.31
N ASP A 17 6.66 -2.10 -3.16
CA ASP A 17 7.54 -0.99 -2.82
C ASP A 17 7.05 -0.22 -1.59
N LEU A 18 5.73 0.04 -1.54
CA LEU A 18 5.11 0.70 -0.39
C LEU A 18 5.29 -0.11 0.89
N VAL A 19 5.03 -1.42 0.86
CA VAL A 19 5.18 -2.28 2.04
C VAL A 19 6.64 -2.31 2.51
N ASN A 20 7.60 -2.32 1.59
CA ASN A 20 9.03 -2.26 1.91
C ASN A 20 9.41 -0.92 2.56
N GLU A 21 8.87 0.19 2.08
CA GLU A 21 9.06 1.52 2.68
C GLU A 21 8.48 1.59 4.10
N LEU A 22 7.24 1.13 4.29
CA LEU A 22 6.58 1.12 5.59
C LEU A 22 7.36 0.29 6.61
N LYS A 23 7.88 -0.87 6.17
CA LYS A 23 8.75 -1.72 6.98
C LYS A 23 10.05 -1.01 7.36
N SER A 24 10.69 -0.28 6.44
CA SER A 24 11.98 0.38 6.71
C SER A 24 11.85 1.54 7.68
N ARG A 25 10.74 2.28 7.63
CA ARG A 25 10.48 3.44 8.50
C ARG A 25 9.83 3.11 9.84
N ARG A 26 9.73 1.82 10.22
CA ARG A 26 9.04 1.34 11.44
C ARG A 26 7.62 1.89 11.57
N PHE A 27 6.87 1.86 10.47
CA PHE A 27 5.48 2.29 10.44
C PHE A 27 4.65 1.59 11.54
N THR A 28 3.86 2.38 12.27
CA THR A 28 2.90 1.90 13.26
C THR A 28 1.50 2.33 12.84
N GLY A 29 0.58 1.37 12.68
CA GLY A 29 -0.77 1.59 12.20
C GLY A 29 -1.20 0.52 11.20
N PHE A 30 -2.07 0.88 10.25
CA PHE A 30 -2.56 -0.07 9.25
C PHE A 30 -2.65 0.55 7.85
N ILE A 31 -2.56 -0.30 6.84
CA ILE A 31 -2.87 0.04 5.45
C ILE A 31 -4.19 -0.61 5.03
N LYS A 32 -5.02 0.14 4.30
CA LYS A 32 -6.27 -0.36 3.71
C LYS A 32 -6.12 -0.38 2.20
N ILE A 33 -6.31 -1.56 1.61
CA ILE A 33 -6.23 -1.75 0.17
C ILE A 33 -7.64 -2.03 -0.33
N ASN A 34 -8.12 -1.16 -1.22
CA ASN A 34 -9.42 -1.31 -1.85
C ASN A 34 -9.24 -1.98 -3.23
N PHE A 35 -10.06 -2.99 -3.49
CA PHE A 35 -10.09 -3.72 -4.75
C PHE A 35 -11.41 -3.45 -5.48
N SER A 36 -11.38 -3.38 -6.81
CA SER A 36 -12.57 -3.37 -7.66
C SER A 36 -12.30 -4.16 -8.93
N GLN A 37 -13.24 -5.02 -9.34
CA GLN A 37 -13.13 -5.87 -10.54
C GLN A 37 -11.78 -6.62 -10.64
N GLY A 38 -11.24 -7.07 -9.50
CA GLY A 38 -9.97 -7.81 -9.43
C GLY A 38 -8.70 -6.94 -9.49
N GLY A 39 -8.82 -5.61 -9.58
CA GLY A 39 -7.71 -4.67 -9.57
C GLY A 39 -7.62 -3.82 -8.31
N ILE A 40 -6.40 -3.38 -7.96
CA ILE A 40 -6.19 -2.39 -6.89
C ILE A 40 -6.67 -1.02 -7.37
N THR A 41 -7.51 -0.37 -6.57
CA THR A 41 -8.04 0.97 -6.88
C THR A 41 -7.46 2.04 -5.97
N ARG A 42 -7.40 1.79 -4.67
CA ARG A 42 -6.97 2.76 -3.67
C ARG A 42 -6.20 2.09 -2.55
N ILE A 43 -5.11 2.72 -2.13
CA ILE A 43 -4.34 2.33 -0.94
C ILE A 43 -4.39 3.52 0.02
N GLU A 44 -4.78 3.27 1.26
CA GLU A 44 -4.82 4.26 2.34
C GLU A 44 -3.87 3.83 3.45
N GLN A 45 -3.09 4.78 3.98
CA GLN A 45 -2.21 4.57 5.14
C GLN A 45 -2.80 5.32 6.33
N ASN A 46 -2.98 4.62 7.45
CA ASN A 46 -3.44 5.21 8.70
C ASN A 46 -2.37 4.95 9.75
N GLU A 47 -1.61 5.99 10.10
CA GLU A 47 -0.59 5.91 11.14
C GLU A 47 -1.22 6.06 12.53
N GLU A 48 -0.86 5.16 13.43
CA GLU A 48 -1.11 5.31 14.85
C GLU A 48 0.03 6.13 15.45
N ILE A 49 -0.30 7.36 15.86
CA ILE A 49 0.63 8.19 16.63
C ILE A 49 0.66 7.63 18.05
N LEU A 50 1.73 6.92 18.40
CA LEU A 50 2.05 6.62 19.78
C LEU A 50 2.30 7.96 20.49
N LYS A 51 1.31 8.47 21.22
CA LYS A 51 1.53 9.55 22.19
C LYS A 51 2.59 9.03 23.15
N LYS A 52 3.77 9.68 23.19
CA LYS A 52 4.73 9.42 24.26
C LYS A 52 3.99 9.60 25.58
N ALA A 53 3.80 8.51 26.31
CA ALA A 53 3.35 8.58 27.69
C ALA A 53 4.39 9.45 28.42
N THR A 54 3.97 10.66 28.77
CA THR A 54 4.73 11.61 29.58
C THR A 54 4.21 11.50 30.99
#